data_AF-A0A7C2TNW1-F1
#
_entry.id   AF-A0A7C2TNW1-F1
#
_cell.length_a   1.000
_cell.length_b   1.000
_cell.length_c   1.000
_cell.angle_alpha   90.00
_cell.angle_beta   90.00
_cell.angle_gamma   90.00
#
_symmetry.space_group_name_H-M   'P 1'
#
loop_
_entity.id
_entity.type
_entity.pdbx_description
1 polymer ?
#
loop_
_entity_poly.entity_id
_entity_poly.type
_entity_poly.pdbx_seq_one_letter_code
_entity_poly.pdbx_strand_id
1 'polypeptide(L)'
;FYDGRTMKIFEYPRIETKNTHGAGCTLSSAIASYLSRYNDPLKSFMLARRFMQKAIENSLPIGHGHGPLNPLYRVWKMDDIIR
;
A
#
# COMPACT_ATOMS: atom_id res chain seq x y z
N PHE A 1 2.72 -15.54 -0.68
CA PHE A 1 3.77 -15.64 0.34
C PHE A 1 4.36 -17.03 0.27
N TYR A 2 5.67 -17.14 0.07
CA TYR A 2 6.38 -18.42 0.01
C TYR A 2 7.44 -18.41 1.10
N ASP A 3 7.45 -19.44 1.94
CA ASP A 3 8.37 -19.56 3.08
C ASP A 3 9.53 -20.54 2.83
N GLY A 4 9.70 -21.00 1.58
CA GLY A 4 10.66 -22.04 1.23
C GLY A 4 10.08 -23.46 1.23
N ARG A 5 8.83 -23.66 1.68
CA ARG A 5 8.16 -24.98 1.71
C ARG A 5 6.73 -24.91 1.21
N THR A 6 5.98 -23.90 1.63
CA THR A 6 4.57 -23.73 1.34
C THR A 6 4.31 -22.42 0.61
N MET A 7 3.37 -22.46 -0.34
CA MET A 7 2.88 -21.28 -1.04
C MET A 7 1.49 -20.93 -0.54
N LYS A 8 1.32 -19.70 -0.06
CA LYS A 8 0.02 -19.12 0.29
C LYS A 8 -0.33 -18.01 -0.69
N ILE A 9 -1.48 -18.13 -1.34
CA ILE A 9 -2.02 -17.12 -2.25
C ILE A 9 -2.92 -16.18 -1.45
N PHE A 10 -2.82 -14.87 -1.74
CA PHE A 10 -3.64 -13.84 -1.11
C PHE A 10 -4.29 -13.01 -2.20
N GLU A 11 -5.61 -12.89 -2.13
CA GLU A 11 -6.40 -12.11 -3.05
C GLU A 11 -6.92 -10.86 -2.34
N TYR A 12 -6.97 -9.76 -3.08
CA TYR A 12 -7.45 -8.47 -2.59
C TYR A 12 -8.32 -7.82 -3.66
N PRO A 13 -9.35 -7.05 -3.29
CA PRO A 13 -10.17 -6.34 -4.26
C PRO A 13 -9.31 -5.41 -5.11
N ARG A 14 -9.48 -5.50 -6.43
CA ARG A 14 -8.89 -4.53 -7.36
C ARG A 14 -9.62 -3.19 -7.21
N ILE A 15 -8.87 -2.12 -7.12
CA ILE A 15 -9.42 -0.76 -7.11
C ILE A 15 -9.29 -0.22 -8.53
N GLU A 16 -10.41 0.20 -9.12
CA GLU A 16 -10.44 0.83 -10.43
C GLU A 16 -9.90 2.26 -10.34
N THR A 17 -8.60 2.41 -10.58
CA THR A 17 -7.91 3.71 -10.56
C THR A 17 -6.67 3.69 -11.47
N LYS A 18 -6.29 4.88 -11.95
CA LYS A 18 -5.00 5.10 -12.63
C LYS A 18 -3.88 5.48 -11.65
N ASN A 19 -4.21 5.69 -10.38
CA ASN A 19 -3.30 6.22 -9.38
C ASN A 19 -2.52 5.12 -8.67
N THR A 20 -1.55 4.54 -9.37
CA THR A 20 -0.75 3.41 -8.89
C THR A 20 0.75 3.68 -8.93
N HIS A 21 1.17 4.91 -9.29
CA HIS A 21 2.57 5.28 -9.23
C HIS A 21 3.09 5.15 -7.79
N GLY A 22 4.29 4.56 -7.65
CA GLY A 22 4.88 4.28 -6.33
C GLY A 22 4.32 3.05 -5.61
N ALA A 23 3.43 2.26 -6.24
CA ALA A 23 2.84 1.06 -5.64
C ALA A 23 3.87 0.07 -5.08
N GLY A 24 4.86 -0.31 -5.91
CA GLY A 24 5.91 -1.25 -5.50
C GLY A 24 6.76 -0.70 -4.35
N CYS A 25 7.25 0.53 -4.48
CA CYS A 25 8.07 1.19 -3.46
C CYS A 25 7.31 1.31 -2.12
N THR A 26 6.03 1.68 -2.18
CA THR A 26 5.18 1.82 -0.98
C THR A 26 4.96 0.47 -0.32
N LEU A 27 4.63 -0.57 -1.09
CA LEU A 27 4.43 -1.91 -0.55
C LEU A 27 5.70 -2.45 0.10
N SER A 28 6.85 -2.36 -0.58
CA SER A 28 8.14 -2.81 -0.04
C SER A 28 8.53 -2.04 1.22
N SER A 29 8.36 -0.72 1.23
CA SER A 29 8.65 0.12 2.42
C SER A 29 7.75 -0.23 3.60
N ALA A 30 6.46 -0.49 3.34
CA ALA A 30 5.52 -0.92 4.37
C ALA A 30 5.86 -2.31 4.92
N ILE A 31 6.27 -3.26 4.07
CA ILE A 31 6.74 -4.60 4.50
C ILE A 31 7.96 -4.45 5.41
N ALA A 32 8.98 -3.70 4.99
CA ALA A 32 10.18 -3.47 5.78
C ALA A 32 9.88 -2.83 7.14
N SER A 33 9.00 -1.83 7.16
CA SER A 33 8.60 -1.13 8.39
C SER A 33 7.81 -2.01 9.36
N TYR A 34 6.91 -2.86 8.85
CA TYR A 34 6.19 -3.79 9.72
C TYR A 34 7.07 -4.95 10.17
N LEU A 35 8.01 -5.40 9.33
CA LEU A 35 8.96 -6.45 9.67
C LEU A 35 9.88 -6.00 10.81
N SER A 36 10.43 -4.78 10.74
CA SER A 36 11.25 -4.23 11.83
C SER A 36 10.47 -4.12 13.15
N ARG A 37 9.17 -3.84 13.09
CA ARG A 37 8.31 -3.70 14.27
C ARG A 37 7.87 -5.04 14.88
N TYR A 38 7.56 -6.04 14.07
CA TYR A 38 6.89 -7.27 14.54
C TYR A 38 7.75 -8.53 14.44
N ASN A 39 8.85 -8.50 13.68
CA ASN A 39 9.72 -9.65 13.42
C ASN A 39 8.97 -10.90 12.93
N ASP A 40 7.87 -10.70 12.19
CA ASP A 40 7.03 -11.76 11.61
C ASP A 40 6.77 -11.43 10.14
N PRO A 41 7.41 -12.13 9.18
CA PRO A 41 7.27 -11.84 7.76
C PRO A 41 5.83 -11.94 7.22
N LEU A 42 5.05 -12.92 7.66
CA LEU A 42 3.70 -13.12 7.15
C LEU A 42 2.75 -12.04 7.68
N LYS A 43 2.80 -11.78 8.99
CA LYS A 43 2.02 -10.68 9.61
C LYS A 43 2.40 -9.34 8.99
N SER A 44 3.68 -9.10 8.75
CA SER A 44 4.17 -7.86 8.15
C SER A 44 3.67 -7.67 6.72
N PHE A 45 3.69 -8.72 5.92
CA PHE A 45 3.09 -8.70 4.57
C PHE A 45 1.59 -8.40 4.61
N MET A 46 0.82 -9.07 5.49
CA MET A 46 -0.63 -8.85 5.60
C MET A 46 -0.97 -7.40 6.01
N LEU A 47 -0.22 -6.84 6.95
CA LEU A 47 -0.39 -5.44 7.37
C LEU A 47 0.01 -4.46 6.27
N ALA A 48 1.11 -4.72 5.57
CA ALA A 48 1.57 -3.90 4.44
C ALA A 48 0.57 -3.91 3.28
N ARG A 49 -0.02 -5.07 2.95
CA ARG A 49 -1.09 -5.18 1.94
C ARG A 49 -2.33 -4.39 2.32
N ARG A 50 -2.77 -4.47 3.58
CA ARG A 50 -3.89 -3.66 4.09
C ARG A 50 -3.59 -2.16 4.01
N PHE A 51 -2.38 -1.77 4.36
CA PHE A 51 -1.93 -0.38 4.23
C PHE A 51 -1.95 0.08 2.77
N MET A 52 -1.46 -0.74 1.85
CA MET A 52 -1.42 -0.46 0.43
C MET A 52 -2.82 -0.30 -0.18
N GLN A 53 -3.78 -1.14 0.21
CA GLN A 53 -5.18 -0.99 -0.19
C GLN A 53 -5.71 0.40 0.18
N LYS A 54 -5.51 0.81 1.44
CA LYS A 54 -5.94 2.13 1.92
C LYS A 54 -5.21 3.29 1.25
N ALA A 55 -3.93 3.12 0.93
CA ALA A 55 -3.17 4.15 0.23
C ALA A 55 -3.69 4.40 -1.19
N ILE A 56 -4.12 3.34 -1.90
CA ILE A 56 -4.75 3.48 -3.23
C ILE A 56 -6.17 4.05 -3.11
N GLU A 57 -6.97 3.57 -2.15
CA GLU A 57 -8.34 4.09 -1.90
C GLU A 57 -8.35 5.60 -1.62
N ASN A 58 -7.28 6.13 -1.02
CA ASN A 58 -7.12 7.55 -0.69
C ASN A 58 -6.17 8.27 -1.66
N SER A 59 -5.91 7.69 -2.84
CA SER A 59 -5.05 8.28 -3.86
C SER A 59 -5.56 9.65 -4.33
N LEU A 60 -4.65 10.47 -4.86
CA LEU A 60 -4.97 11.84 -5.26
C LEU A 60 -4.96 11.95 -6.80
N PRO A 61 -5.94 12.62 -7.44
CA PRO A 61 -5.97 12.82 -8.88
C PRO A 61 -5.03 13.99 -9.25
N ILE A 62 -3.73 13.79 -9.02
CA ILE A 62 -2.70 14.80 -9.28
C ILE A 62 -1.90 14.39 -10.51
N GLY A 63 -1.68 15.35 -11.40
CA GLY A 63 -0.96 15.17 -12.66
C GLY A 63 -1.87 14.70 -13.81
N HIS A 64 -1.28 14.61 -15.00
CA HIS A 64 -2.00 14.30 -16.25
C HIS A 64 -1.85 12.83 -16.70
N GLY A 65 -1.19 11.98 -15.90
CA GLY A 65 -0.83 10.60 -16.23
C GLY A 65 -1.26 9.58 -15.18
N HIS A 66 -0.41 8.58 -14.91
CA HIS A 66 -0.61 7.66 -13.78
C HIS A 66 -0.32 8.39 -12.47
N GLY A 67 -1.37 8.74 -11.74
CA GLY A 67 -1.23 9.48 -10.48
C GLY A 67 -0.57 8.65 -9.37
N PRO A 68 -0.14 9.32 -8.29
CA PRO A 68 0.39 8.64 -7.12
C PRO A 68 -0.74 8.06 -6.25
N LEU A 69 -0.48 6.91 -5.62
CA LEU A 69 -1.22 6.54 -4.41
C LEU A 69 -0.91 7.53 -3.28
N ASN A 70 -1.69 7.52 -2.19
CA ASN A 70 -1.43 8.35 -1.02
C ASN A 70 -0.80 7.53 0.13
N PRO A 71 0.54 7.52 0.31
CA PRO A 71 1.18 6.81 1.41
C PRO A 71 0.97 7.52 2.76
N LEU A 72 0.50 8.78 2.75
CA LEU A 72 0.26 9.60 3.94
C LEU A 72 -1.22 9.65 4.34
N TYR A 73 -2.07 8.76 3.81
CA TYR A 73 -3.53 8.77 4.03
C TYR A 73 -3.97 8.76 5.51
N ARG A 74 -3.09 8.37 6.43
CA ARG A 74 -3.34 8.37 7.89
C ARG A 74 -3.05 9.71 8.56
N VAL A 75 -2.26 10.54 7.92
CA VAL A 75 -1.78 11.81 8.46
C VAL A 75 -2.51 12.96 7.76
N TRP A 76 -2.73 12.87 6.44
CA TRP A 76 -3.35 13.92 5.61
C TRP A 76 -4.39 13.28 4.68
N LYS A 77 -5.59 13.84 4.64
CA LYS A 77 -6.65 13.51 3.69
C LYS A 77 -6.67 14.51 2.54
N MET A 78 -7.36 14.14 1.46
CA MET A 78 -7.57 15.03 0.31
C MET A 78 -8.06 16.42 0.72
N ASP A 79 -9.03 16.45 1.64
CA ASP A 79 -9.65 17.69 2.13
C ASP A 79 -8.65 18.61 2.85
N ASP A 80 -7.53 18.06 3.34
CA ASP A 80 -6.47 18.83 3.99
C ASP A 80 -5.51 19.49 2.98
N ILE A 81 -5.52 19.05 1.71
CA ILE A 81 -4.59 19.50 0.66
C ILE A 81 -5.25 20.48 -0.33
N ILE A 82 -6.57 20.37 -0.53
CA ILE A 82 -7.33 21.18 -1.53
C ILE A 82 -7.89 22.50 -0.93
N ARG A 83 -7.71 22.75 0.37
CA ARG A 83 -8.06 24.03 1.01
C ARG A 83 -6.92 25.05 0.91
#